data_AF-A0A2I1R1J8-F1
#
_entry.id   AF-A0A2I1R1J8-F1
#
_cell.length_a   1.000
_cell.length_b   1.000
_cell.length_c   1.000
_cell.angle_alpha   90.00
_cell.angle_beta   90.00
_cell.angle_gamma   90.00
#
_symmetry.space_group_name_H-M   'P 1'
#
loop_
_entity.id
_entity.type
_entity.pdbx_description
1 polymer ?
#
loop_
_entity_poly.entity_id
_entity_poly.type
_entity_poly.pdbx_seq_one_letter_code
_entity_poly.pdbx_strand_id
1 'polypeptide(L)'
;MTMSPRERVRRTVTGVLIAGAVATGAGVATAGPAAAAVTPIGVVDGHRAFAVGPHGSAAQCAPTANRLTSFGAKKFGPRFGTCYRSDSGQWWAISPWSA
;
A
#
# COMPACT_ATOMS: atom_id res chain seq x y z
N MET A 1 35.67 -6.56 -7.70
CA MET A 1 35.82 -5.09 -7.62
C MET A 1 34.61 -4.45 -8.28
N THR A 2 33.85 -3.67 -7.51
CA THR A 2 33.63 -2.22 -7.74
C THR A 2 33.64 -1.80 -9.22
N MET A 3 32.64 -1.14 -9.83
CA MET A 3 31.63 -0.20 -9.34
C MET A 3 30.67 0.09 -10.52
N SER A 4 29.39 0.37 -10.21
CA SER A 4 28.47 1.22 -11.01
C SER A 4 29.02 2.67 -11.11
N PRO A 5 28.48 3.70 -11.83
CA PRO A 5 27.12 3.83 -12.39
C PRO A 5 26.93 4.69 -13.68
N ARG A 6 25.72 4.61 -14.24
CA ARG A 6 24.93 5.67 -14.93
C ARG A 6 25.55 6.43 -16.12
N GLU A 7 25.00 6.17 -17.32
CA GLU A 7 24.26 7.21 -18.04
C GLU A 7 23.19 6.61 -18.99
N ARG A 8 21.94 7.09 -18.83
CA ARG A 8 20.79 7.02 -19.76
C ARG A 8 20.29 5.64 -20.23
N VAL A 9 19.43 5.02 -19.43
CA VAL A 9 18.58 3.89 -19.87
C VAL A 9 17.29 4.42 -20.52
N ARG A 10 17.32 4.55 -21.85
CA ARG A 10 16.13 4.49 -22.70
C ARG A 10 16.53 3.81 -24.00
N ARG A 11 16.28 2.51 -24.10
CA ARG A 11 16.00 1.79 -25.36
C ARG A 11 15.78 0.32 -25.08
N THR A 12 14.57 -0.14 -25.45
CA THR A 12 14.25 -1.43 -26.12
C THR A 12 14.64 -2.71 -25.34
N VAL A 13 13.84 -3.75 -25.24
CA VAL A 13 13.75 -4.83 -26.24
C VAL A 13 12.48 -5.66 -26.01
N THR A 14 11.69 -5.72 -27.09
CA THR A 14 10.91 -6.82 -27.68
C THR A 14 11.04 -8.24 -27.09
N GLY A 15 9.88 -8.89 -26.93
CA GLY A 15 9.68 -10.30 -27.33
C GLY A 15 9.86 -11.38 -26.26
N VAL A 16 8.80 -12.17 -26.03
CA VAL A 16 8.61 -13.54 -26.55
C VAL A 16 7.43 -14.17 -25.78
N LEU A 17 6.37 -14.51 -26.51
CA LEU A 17 5.35 -15.47 -26.09
C LEU A 17 5.98 -16.88 -26.15
N ILE A 18 5.68 -17.77 -25.19
CA ILE A 18 5.20 -19.15 -25.42
C ILE A 18 4.89 -19.83 -24.06
N ALA A 19 3.63 -20.24 -23.97
CA ALA A 19 3.00 -21.37 -23.29
C ALA A 19 3.70 -22.12 -22.13
N GLY A 20 2.96 -22.20 -21.01
CA GLY A 20 3.00 -23.30 -20.06
C GLY A 20 1.63 -23.46 -19.42
N ALA A 21 0.85 -24.45 -19.87
CA ALA A 21 -0.43 -24.81 -19.30
C ALA A 21 -0.23 -25.65 -18.03
N VAL A 22 -0.95 -25.34 -16.96
CA VAL A 22 -1.35 -26.32 -15.93
C VAL A 22 -2.70 -25.89 -15.37
N ALA A 23 -3.69 -26.72 -15.60
CA ALA A 23 -5.03 -26.62 -15.05
C ALA A 23 -5.00 -26.96 -13.56
N THR A 24 -5.60 -26.13 -12.70
CA THR A 24 -6.16 -26.56 -11.42
C THR A 24 -7.16 -25.55 -10.88
N GLY A 25 -8.42 -25.99 -10.80
CA GLY A 25 -9.30 -25.64 -9.68
C GLY A 25 -10.09 -24.34 -9.83
N ALA A 26 -11.41 -24.50 -9.74
CA ALA A 26 -12.28 -23.49 -9.14
C ALA A 26 -11.72 -23.12 -7.75
N GLY A 27 -10.96 -22.05 -7.71
CA GLY A 27 -10.37 -21.49 -6.49
C GLY A 27 -10.55 -19.99 -6.59
N VAL A 28 -11.46 -19.48 -5.76
CA VAL A 28 -11.67 -18.07 -5.44
C VAL A 28 -10.68 -17.13 -6.11
N ALA A 29 -11.15 -16.31 -7.05
CA ALA A 29 -10.43 -15.12 -7.47
C ALA A 29 -10.27 -14.24 -6.21
N THR A 30 -9.18 -14.45 -5.47
CA THR A 30 -8.69 -13.49 -4.52
C THR A 30 -8.30 -12.31 -5.37
N ALA A 31 -9.23 -11.36 -5.49
CA ALA A 31 -8.92 -10.02 -5.97
C ALA A 31 -7.68 -9.59 -5.21
N GLY A 32 -6.52 -9.63 -5.88
CA GLY A 32 -5.29 -9.10 -5.34
C GLY A 32 -5.59 -7.66 -4.92
N PRO A 33 -5.06 -7.19 -3.78
CA PRO A 33 -5.41 -5.88 -3.28
C PRO A 33 -5.18 -4.87 -4.40
N ALA A 34 -6.25 -4.16 -4.80
CA ALA A 34 -6.12 -2.96 -5.60
C ALA A 34 -5.02 -2.13 -4.95
N ALA A 35 -4.01 -1.73 -5.72
CA ALA A 35 -2.86 -0.99 -5.19
C ALA A 35 -3.36 0.08 -4.22
N ALA A 36 -2.91 0.02 -2.97
CA ALA A 36 -3.42 0.90 -1.92
C ALA A 36 -3.17 2.36 -2.34
N ALA A 37 -4.24 3.11 -2.54
CA ALA A 37 -4.19 4.53 -2.80
C ALA A 37 -3.79 5.28 -1.52
N VAL A 38 -3.05 6.37 -1.71
CA VAL A 38 -2.60 7.24 -0.63
C VAL A 38 -3.21 8.61 -0.87
N THR A 39 -4.06 9.05 0.05
CA THR A 39 -4.82 10.30 -0.11
C THR A 39 -4.55 11.23 1.07
N PRO A 40 -4.22 12.52 0.85
CA PRO A 40 -4.09 13.47 1.95
C PRO A 40 -5.44 13.70 2.64
N ILE A 41 -5.44 13.67 3.97
CA ILE A 41 -6.66 13.85 4.80
C ILE A 41 -6.58 15.07 5.73
N GLY A 42 -5.59 15.93 5.53
CA GLY A 42 -5.40 17.16 6.31
C GLY A 42 -4.43 16.99 7.46
N VAL A 43 -4.79 17.52 8.63
CA VAL A 43 -3.95 17.51 9.84
C VAL A 43 -4.62 16.65 10.91
N VAL A 44 -3.85 15.73 11.50
CA VAL A 44 -4.27 14.86 12.60
C VAL A 44 -3.21 14.96 13.69
N ASP A 45 -3.64 15.17 14.94
CA ASP A 45 -2.73 15.35 16.09
C ASP A 45 -1.65 16.43 15.86
N GLY A 46 -1.96 17.47 15.05
CA GLY A 46 -1.01 18.55 14.72
C GLY A 46 -0.02 18.23 13.58
N HIS A 47 -0.09 17.03 13.00
CA HIS A 47 0.77 16.60 11.90
C HIS A 47 0.00 16.38 10.61
N ARG A 48 0.65 16.61 9.46
CA ARG A 48 0.06 16.28 8.15
C ARG A 48 -0.22 14.78 8.09
N ALA A 49 -1.41 14.41 7.65
CA ALA A 49 -1.89 13.04 7.65
C ALA A 49 -2.37 12.60 6.28
N PHE A 50 -2.20 11.31 6.04
CA PHE A 50 -2.54 10.61 4.81
C PHE A 50 -3.32 9.34 5.14
N ALA A 51 -4.31 9.01 4.32
CA ALA A 51 -5.04 7.76 4.38
C ALA A 51 -4.49 6.78 3.36
N VAL A 52 -4.16 5.56 3.80
CA VAL A 52 -3.70 4.45 2.97
C VAL A 52 -4.82 3.41 2.87
N GLY A 53 -5.28 3.11 1.65
CA GLY A 53 -6.46 2.27 1.39
C GLY A 53 -7.06 2.53 0.00
N PRO A 54 -8.34 2.27 -0.26
CA PRO A 54 -9.33 1.71 0.65
C PRO A 54 -9.10 0.21 0.88
N HIS A 55 -9.40 -0.23 2.09
CA HIS A 55 -9.49 -1.62 2.50
C HIS A 55 -10.96 -2.02 2.65
N GLY A 56 -11.29 -3.28 2.31
CA GLY A 56 -12.66 -3.78 2.37
C GLY A 56 -13.15 -4.08 3.78
N SER A 57 -12.24 -4.23 4.76
CA SER A 57 -12.59 -4.49 6.16
C SER A 57 -11.49 -4.02 7.13
N ALA A 58 -11.82 -3.94 8.42
CA ALA A 58 -10.85 -3.65 9.47
C ALA A 58 -9.68 -4.66 9.49
N ALA A 59 -9.97 -5.94 9.30
CA ALA A 59 -8.97 -7.00 9.27
C ALA A 59 -7.98 -6.85 8.10
N GLN A 60 -8.47 -6.38 6.94
CA GLN A 60 -7.62 -6.09 5.78
C GLN A 60 -6.79 -4.82 5.96
N CYS A 61 -7.25 -3.85 6.75
CA CYS A 61 -6.50 -2.64 7.08
C CYS A 61 -5.42 -2.87 8.15
N ALA A 62 -5.67 -3.76 9.11
CA ALA A 62 -4.78 -4.06 10.23
C ALA A 62 -3.29 -4.27 9.86
N PRO A 63 -2.92 -5.06 8.81
CA PRO A 63 -1.51 -5.22 8.45
C PRO A 63 -0.84 -3.91 8.01
N THR A 64 -1.56 -3.03 7.30
CA THR A 64 -1.04 -1.70 6.91
C THR A 64 -0.81 -0.83 8.15
N ALA A 65 -1.80 -0.76 9.04
CA ALA A 65 -1.71 0.01 10.28
C ALA A 65 -0.58 -0.49 11.20
N ASN A 66 -0.42 -1.82 11.32
CA ASN A 66 0.66 -2.44 12.08
C ASN A 66 2.03 -2.10 11.49
N ARG A 67 2.18 -2.15 10.17
CA ARG A 67 3.42 -1.79 9.49
C ARG A 67 3.78 -0.31 9.73
N LEU A 68 2.82 0.59 9.63
CA LEU A 68 3.00 2.01 9.96
C LEU A 68 3.43 2.19 11.42
N THR A 69 2.79 1.46 12.34
CA THR A 69 3.18 1.45 13.77
C THR A 69 4.63 0.99 13.94
N SER A 70 5.06 -0.08 13.27
CA SER A 70 6.44 -0.57 13.31
C SER A 70 7.46 0.45 12.77
N PHE A 71 7.06 1.28 11.81
CA PHE A 71 7.89 2.39 11.32
C PHE A 71 7.84 3.64 12.22
N GLY A 72 7.16 3.57 13.37
CA GLY A 72 7.12 4.64 14.35
C GLY A 72 6.03 5.68 14.10
N ALA A 73 4.99 5.35 13.34
CA ALA A 73 3.88 6.27 13.09
C ALA A 73 3.23 6.79 14.39
N LYS A 74 3.17 5.96 15.44
CA LYS A 74 2.62 6.35 16.75
C LYS A 74 3.39 7.48 17.46
N LYS A 75 4.62 7.80 17.04
CA LYS A 75 5.38 8.94 17.58
C LYS A 75 4.75 10.29 17.20
N PHE A 76 3.95 10.32 16.13
CA PHE A 76 3.24 11.51 15.66
C PHE A 76 1.87 11.67 16.31
N GLY A 77 1.42 10.69 17.11
CA GLY A 77 0.11 10.71 17.76
C GLY A 77 -0.55 9.33 17.78
N PRO A 78 -1.53 9.12 18.69
CA PRO A 78 -2.19 7.83 18.87
C PRO A 78 -3.07 7.43 17.68
N ARG A 79 -3.44 8.38 16.81
CA ARG A 79 -4.27 8.10 15.63
C ARG A 79 -3.44 7.55 14.46
N PHE A 80 -2.15 7.85 14.42
CA PHE A 80 -1.26 7.33 13.38
C PHE A 80 -0.95 5.84 13.60
N GLY A 81 -0.90 5.08 12.50
CA GLY A 81 -0.77 3.63 12.57
C GLY A 81 -2.03 2.93 13.09
N THR A 82 -3.20 3.57 12.96
CA THR A 82 -4.50 2.98 13.28
C THR A 82 -5.39 2.93 12.04
N CYS A 83 -6.39 2.05 12.09
CA CYS A 83 -7.43 1.95 11.06
C CYS A 83 -8.64 2.80 11.45
N TYR A 84 -9.20 3.50 10.48
CA TYR A 84 -10.48 4.19 10.61
C TYR A 84 -11.43 3.76 9.50
N ARG A 85 -12.74 3.86 9.76
CA ARG A 85 -13.79 3.66 8.77
C ARG A 85 -14.25 5.02 8.28
N SER A 86 -14.22 5.25 6.97
CA SER A 86 -14.79 6.46 6.36
C SER A 86 -16.32 6.38 6.28
N ASP A 87 -16.98 7.51 6.04
CA ASP A 87 -18.44 7.58 5.86
C ASP A 87 -18.94 6.73 4.67
N SER A 88 -18.08 6.52 3.66
CA SER A 88 -18.32 5.60 2.53
C SER A 88 -18.24 4.12 2.91
N GLY A 89 -17.99 3.79 4.18
CA GLY A 89 -17.89 2.43 4.70
C GLY A 89 -16.56 1.73 4.43
N GLN A 90 -15.63 2.39 3.75
CA GLN A 90 -14.29 1.87 3.45
C GLN A 90 -13.35 2.02 4.66
N TRP A 91 -12.35 1.14 4.75
CA TRP A 91 -11.36 1.17 5.82
C TRP A 91 -10.04 1.75 5.33
N TRP A 92 -9.37 2.52 6.18
CA TRP A 92 -8.16 3.26 5.82
C TRP A 92 -7.20 3.29 6.99
N ALA A 93 -5.90 3.16 6.72
CA ALA A 93 -4.87 3.36 7.73
C ALA A 93 -4.37 4.82 7.72
N ILE A 94 -4.17 5.41 8.90
CA ILE A 94 -3.67 6.80 9.02
C ILE A 94 -2.15 6.78 9.08
N SER A 95 -1.50 7.49 8.14
CA SER A 95 -0.06 7.62 8.00
C SER A 95 0.37 9.09 8.17
N PRO A 96 1.50 9.36 8.87
CA PRO A 96 2.09 10.71 8.91
C PRO A 96 2.91 11.03 7.65
N TRP A 97 3.04 10.07 6.73
CA TRP A 97 3.79 10.20 5.49
C TRP A 97 2.89 9.96 4.28
N SER A 98 3.18 10.64 3.17
CA SER A 98 2.67 10.24 1.85
C SER A 98 3.39 8.95 1.48
N ALA A 99 2.75 7.81 1.71
CA ALA A 99 3.26 6.51 1.30
C ALA A 99 3.46 6.42 -0.22
#